data_AF-A0A1V1P0I2-F1
#
_entry.id   AF-A0A1V1P0I2-F1
#
_cell.length_a   1.000
_cell.length_b   1.000
_cell.length_c   1.000
_cell.angle_alpha   90.00
_cell.angle_beta   90.00
_cell.angle_gamma   90.00
#
_symmetry.space_group_name_H-M   'P 1'
#
loop_
_entity.id
_entity.type
_entity.pdbx_description
1 polymer ?
#
loop_
_entity_poly.entity_id
_entity_poly.type
_entity_poly.pdbx_seq_one_letter_code
_entity_poly.pdbx_strand_id
1 'polypeptide(L)' 'MVKYNQNSQHIPIFHGFPALEKGVSLSGYSALIQAHDLKVPIPDHLSAIGAKHKKFDHERWHIFTPRHRPKDNLY' A
#
# COMPACT_ATOMS: atom_id res chain seq x y z
N MET A 1 24.34 -10.45 0.43
CA MET A 1 23.32 -9.65 1.15
C MET A 1 22.02 -9.73 0.36
N VAL A 2 20.94 -10.20 0.96
CA VAL A 2 19.62 -10.20 0.31
C VAL A 2 19.17 -8.75 0.17
N LYS A 3 18.89 -8.29 -1.05
CA LYS A 3 18.21 -7.01 -1.27
C LYS A 3 16.72 -7.26 -1.11
N TYR A 4 16.14 -6.74 -0.03
CA TYR A 4 14.69 -6.72 0.14
C TYR A 4 14.13 -5.51 -0.61
N ASN A 5 13.08 -5.75 -1.39
CA ASN A 5 12.47 -4.71 -2.23
C ASN A 5 11.40 -4.00 -1.40
N GLN A 6 11.74 -2.83 -0.84
CA GLN A 6 10.76 -1.95 -0.20
C GLN A 6 9.81 -1.39 -1.26
N ASN A 7 8.62 -2.00 -1.35
CA ASN A 7 7.61 -1.66 -2.35
C ASN A 7 6.56 -0.64 -1.83
N SER A 8 6.63 -0.27 -0.54
CA SER A 8 5.71 0.71 0.06
C SER A 8 6.08 2.14 -0.34
N GLN A 9 5.57 2.56 -1.49
CA GLN A 9 5.76 3.91 -2.03
C GLN A 9 4.60 4.84 -1.64
N HIS A 10 4.89 6.14 -1.55
CA HIS A 10 3.89 7.20 -1.41
C HIS A 10 3.56 7.74 -2.80
N ILE A 11 2.34 7.51 -3.28
CA ILE A 11 1.96 7.88 -4.65
C ILE A 11 0.65 8.66 -4.62
N PRO A 12 0.57 9.77 -5.39
CA PRO A 12 -0.61 10.62 -5.42
C PRO A 12 -1.79 10.01 -6.21
N ILE A 13 -1.60 9.03 -7.09
CA ILE A 13 -2.68 8.35 -7.82
C ILE A 13 -2.25 6.90 -8.06
N PHE A 14 -3.09 5.93 -7.68
CA PHE A 14 -2.83 4.52 -7.94
C PHE A 14 -3.88 4.01 -8.95
N HIS A 15 -3.48 3.73 -10.19
CA HIS A 15 -4.34 3.15 -11.25
C HIS A 15 -5.77 3.75 -11.36
N GLY A 16 -5.92 5.07 -11.17
CA GLY A 16 -7.21 5.77 -11.25
C GLY A 16 -8.00 5.86 -9.93
N PHE A 17 -7.51 5.27 -8.84
CA PHE A 17 -8.04 5.51 -7.50
C PHE A 17 -7.60 6.86 -6.95
N PRO A 18 -8.43 7.48 -6.08
CA PRO A 18 -8.09 8.76 -5.48
C PRO A 18 -6.77 8.71 -4.73
N ALA A 19 -6.15 9.89 -4.68
CA ALA A 19 -4.94 10.12 -3.92
C ALA A 19 -5.12 9.71 -2.46
N LEU A 20 -4.16 8.96 -1.95
CA LEU A 20 -4.11 8.69 -0.53
C LEU A 20 -3.69 9.96 0.24
N GLU A 21 -4.19 10.12 1.47
CA GLU A 21 -3.77 11.21 2.35
C GLU A 21 -2.24 11.21 2.52
N LYS A 22 -1.67 12.40 2.73
CA LYS A 22 -0.24 12.56 2.97
C LYS A 22 0.22 11.69 4.15
N GLY A 23 1.23 10.87 3.91
CA GLY A 23 1.77 9.93 4.92
C GLY A 23 1.08 8.56 4.93
N VAL A 24 0.22 8.27 3.95
CA VAL A 24 -0.26 6.92 3.67
C VAL A 24 0.62 6.31 2.57
N SER A 25 1.01 5.05 2.77
CA SER A 25 1.88 4.30 1.84
C SER A 25 1.20 3.02 1.38
N LEU A 26 1.46 2.61 0.14
CA LEU A 26 0.91 1.38 -0.43
C LEU A 26 1.41 0.14 0.33
N SER A 27 0.56 -0.88 0.45
CA SER A 27 0.90 -2.13 1.14
C SER A 27 0.14 -3.33 0.59
N GLY A 28 0.68 -4.53 0.81
CA GLY A 28 0.13 -5.77 0.24
C GLY A 28 0.10 -5.71 -1.29
N TYR A 29 -1.03 -6.09 -1.89
CA TYR A 29 -1.18 -6.12 -3.35
C TYR A 29 -1.00 -4.76 -4.03
N SER A 30 -1.42 -3.66 -3.42
CA SER A 30 -1.27 -2.33 -4.03
C SER A 30 0.21 -1.96 -4.21
N ALA A 31 1.05 -2.29 -3.23
CA ALA A 31 2.50 -2.10 -3.32
C ALA A 31 3.13 -3.00 -4.39
N LEU A 32 2.70 -4.26 -4.50
CA LEU A 32 3.23 -5.20 -5.49
C LEU A 32 2.87 -4.81 -6.91
N ILE A 33 1.59 -4.48 -7.14
CA ILE A 33 1.08 -4.07 -8.45
C ILE A 33 1.84 -2.85 -8.94
N GLN A 34 2.03 -1.86 -8.06
CA GLN A 34 2.74 -0.64 -8.40
C GLN A 34 4.23 -0.87 -8.65
N ALA A 35 4.91 -1.62 -7.77
CA ALA A 35 6.36 -1.79 -7.82
C ALA A 35 6.80 -2.64 -9.02
N HIS A 36 5.92 -3.53 -9.49
CA HIS A 36 6.21 -4.44 -10.60
C HIS A 36 5.41 -4.14 -11.86
N ASP A 37 4.65 -3.03 -11.91
CA ASP A 37 3.76 -2.64 -13.02
C ASP A 37 2.90 -3.83 -13.51
N LEU A 38 2.30 -4.55 -12.55
CA LEU A 38 1.60 -5.79 -12.86
C LEU A 38 0.32 -5.51 -13.64
N LYS A 39 0.19 -6.13 -14.80
CA LYS A 39 -1.02 -6.10 -15.64
C LYS A 39 -2.05 -7.12 -15.14
N VAL A 40 -2.48 -6.94 -13.89
CA VAL A 40 -3.49 -7.80 -13.24
C VAL A 40 -4.79 -7.01 -13.06
N PRO A 41 -5.95 -7.68 -13.02
CA PRO A 41 -7.18 -7.03 -12.61
C PRO A 41 -6.99 -6.46 -11.20
N ILE A 42 -7.42 -5.22 -11.01
CA ILE A 42 -7.32 -4.55 -9.72
C ILE A 42 -8.22 -5.27 -8.72
N PRO A 43 -7.71 -5.65 -7.53
CA PRO A 43 -8.53 -6.21 -6.46
C PRO A 43 -9.68 -5.28 -6.06
N ASP A 44 -10.77 -5.86 -5.55
CA ASP A 44 -11.92 -5.11 -5.04
C ASP A 44 -11.54 -4.18 -3.88
N HIS A 45 -10.56 -4.60 -3.08
CA HIS A 45 -10.07 -3.83 -1.95
C HIS A 45 -8.53 -3.74 -1.97
N LEU A 46 -8.03 -2.53 -1.72
CA LEU A 46 -6.61 -2.22 -1.69
C LEU A 46 -6.18 -1.93 -0.26
N SER A 47 -4.97 -2.33 0.10
CA SER A 47 -4.41 -2.08 1.43
C SER A 47 -3.41 -0.93 1.40
N ALA A 48 -3.45 -0.09 2.43
CA ALA A 48 -2.47 0.97 2.63
C ALA A 48 -2.12 1.11 4.13
N ILE A 49 -0.95 1.66 4.43
CA ILE A 49 -0.51 1.98 5.79
C ILE A 49 -0.54 3.49 5.96
N GLY A 50 -1.43 3.98 6.81
CA GLY A 50 -1.50 5.39 7.19
C GLY A 50 -0.58 5.73 8.36
N ALA A 51 -0.22 7.01 8.49
CA ALA A 51 0.53 7.54 9.63
C ALA A 51 -0.30 7.62 10.92
N LYS A 52 -1.64 7.65 10.81
CA LYS A 52 -2.55 7.73 11.96
C LYS A 52 -2.70 6.35 12.62
N HIS A 53 -2.77 6.33 13.95
CA HIS A 53 -3.07 5.11 14.72
C HIS A 53 -4.57 4.74 14.71
N LYS A 54 -5.25 4.94 13.59
CA LYS A 54 -6.64 4.56 13.37
C LYS A 54 -6.76 3.69 12.12
N LYS A 55 -7.46 2.56 12.24
CA LYS A 55 -7.91 1.79 11.07
C LYS A 55 -9.19 2.39 10.54
N PHE A 56 -9.29 2.57 9.24
CA PHE A 56 -10.52 3.04 8.61
C PHE A 56 -10.54 2.67 7.13
N ASP A 57 -11.74 2.61 6.59
CA ASP A 57 -11.96 2.35 5.18
C ASP A 57 -12.26 3.67 4.47
N HIS A 58 -11.70 3.82 3.28
CA HIS A 58 -11.92 4.98 2.43
C HIS A 58 -12.13 4.50 0.99
N GLU A 59 -13.38 4.51 0.54
CA GLU A 59 -13.79 3.91 -0.72
C GLU A 59 -13.37 2.43 -0.81
N ARG A 60 -12.39 2.10 -1.67
CA ARG A 60 -11.83 0.76 -1.83
C ARG A 60 -10.54 0.53 -1.02
N TRP A 61 -10.10 1.52 -0.24
CA TRP A 61 -8.89 1.43 0.56
C TRP A 61 -9.19 0.99 1.99
N HIS A 62 -8.51 -0.07 2.42
CA HIS A 62 -8.33 -0.39 3.83
C HIS A 62 -7.05 0.28 4.33
N ILE A 63 -7.20 1.33 5.14
CA ILE A 63 -6.07 2.06 5.72
C ILE A 63 -5.79 1.48 7.10
N PHE A 64 -4.66 0.80 7.21
CA PHE A 64 -4.15 0.24 8.45
C PHE A 64 -3.19 1.19 9.16
N THR A 65 -2.98 0.93 10.45
CA THR A 65 -2.08 1.72 11.30
C THR A 65 -0.61 1.35 11.08
N PRO A 66 0.35 2.20 11.49
CA PRO A 66 1.78 1.96 11.28
C PRO A 66 2.29 0.60 11.78
N ARG A 67 1.70 0.05 12.84
CA ARG A 67 2.05 -1.29 13.37
C ARG A 67 1.75 -2.46 12.42
N HIS A 68 0.94 -2.25 11.38
CA HIS A 68 0.65 -3.26 10.36
C HIS A 68 1.59 -3.12 9.16
N ARG A 69 2.56 -2.19 9.21
CA ARG A 69 3.57 -2.07 8.17
C ARG A 69 4.34 -3.40 8.08
N PRO A 70 4.38 -4.04 6.90
CA PRO A 70 5.22 -5.20 6.69
C PRO A 70 6.67 -4.85 7.01
N LYS A 71 7.34 -5.73 7.74
CA LYS A 71 8.79 -5.63 7.91
C LYS A 71 9.45 -5.86 6.56
N ASP A 72 10.62 -5.27 6.37
CA ASP A 72 11.42 -5.46 5.15
C ASP A 72 12.15 -6.81 5.17
N ASN A 73 11.40 -7.89 5.40
CA ASN A 73 11.93 -9.23 5.45
C ASN A 73 10.92 -10.21 4.84
N LEU A 74 11.44 -11.29 4.27
CA LEU A 74 10.65 -12.40 3.72
C LEU A 74 10.48 -13.54 4.75
N TYR A 75 10.65 -13.25 6.05
CA TYR A 75 10.65 -14.22 7.15
C TYR A 75 9.39 -14.11 8.00
#